data_AF-A0A4Q3J3C7-F1
#
_entry.id   AF-A0A4Q3J3C7-F1
#
_cell.length_a   1.000
_cell.length_b   1.000
_cell.length_c   1.000
_cell.angle_alpha   90.00
_cell.angle_beta   90.00
_cell.angle_gamma   90.00
#
_symmetry.space_group_name_H-M   'P 1'
#
loop_
_entity.id
_entity.type
_entity.pdbx_description
1 polymer ?
#
loop_
_entity_poly.entity_id
_entity_poly.type
_entity_poly.pdbx_seq_one_letter_code
_entity_poly.pdbx_strand_id
1 'polypeptide(L)'
;MSQHDAEFFRIKASHGDLIDRCGGQKRAAGIVGLGQTMMSYVQNRDHGALLTVRGKLLLERDGGERVGRQRAMRRGLPLQREAQQLGLDAGRQ
;
A
#
# COMPACT_ATOMS: atom_id res chain seq x y z
N MET A 1 20.05 0.79 -13.32
CA MET A 1 18.73 0.46 -12.76
C MET A 1 17.70 1.23 -13.56
N SER A 2 16.74 0.55 -14.19
CA SER A 2 15.75 1.22 -15.03
C SER A 2 14.78 2.06 -14.18
N GLN A 3 14.11 3.04 -14.79
CA GLN A 3 13.10 3.84 -14.10
C GLN A 3 11.98 2.97 -13.52
N HIS A 4 11.60 1.90 -14.25
CA HIS A 4 10.60 0.93 -13.84
C HIS A 4 11.03 0.12 -12.61
N ASP A 5 12.30 -0.29 -12.53
CA ASP A 5 12.84 -0.98 -11.35
C ASP A 5 12.75 -0.06 -10.11
N ALA A 6 13.11 1.21 -10.27
CA ALA A 6 13.06 2.19 -9.19
C ALA A 6 11.62 2.45 -8.70
N GLU A 7 10.63 2.41 -9.58
CA GLU A 7 9.22 2.51 -9.21
C GLU A 7 8.73 1.25 -8.49
N PHE A 8 9.05 0.07 -9.02
CA PHE A 8 8.72 -1.21 -8.40
C PHE A 8 9.24 -1.27 -6.95
N PHE A 9 10.51 -0.92 -6.72
CA PHE A 9 11.09 -0.92 -5.37
C PHE A 9 10.45 0.11 -4.44
N ARG A 10 10.00 1.26 -4.96
CA ARG A 10 9.27 2.27 -4.17
C ARG A 10 7.91 1.74 -3.72
N ILE A 11 7.15 1.14 -4.63
CA ILE A 11 5.86 0.51 -4.33
C ILE A 11 6.06 -0.58 -3.27
N LYS A 12 7.07 -1.43 -3.48
CA LYS A 12 7.43 -2.53 -2.57
C LYS A 12 7.77 -2.04 -1.17
N ALA A 13 8.60 -1.01 -1.05
CA ALA A 13 8.93 -0.39 0.23
C ALA A 13 7.67 0.15 0.95
N SER A 14 6.75 0.77 0.19
CA SER A 14 5.47 1.22 0.76
C SER A 14 4.62 0.07 1.32
N HIS A 15 4.74 -1.15 0.78
CA HIS A 15 4.00 -2.30 1.31
C HIS A 15 4.60 -2.77 2.63
N GLY A 16 5.93 -2.85 2.73
CA GLY A 16 6.63 -3.16 3.99
C GLY A 16 6.27 -2.17 5.09
N ASP A 17 6.32 -0.87 4.80
CA ASP A 17 5.91 0.20 5.73
C ASP A 17 4.48 0.01 6.27
N LEU A 18 3.54 -0.41 5.43
CA LEU A 18 2.15 -0.63 5.84
C LEU A 18 2.02 -1.90 6.70
N ILE A 19 2.71 -2.97 6.35
CA ILE A 19 2.72 -4.23 7.10
C ILE A 19 3.23 -3.98 8.53
N ASP A 20 4.35 -3.27 8.66
CA ASP A 20 4.96 -3.00 9.96
C ASP A 20 4.04 -2.15 10.85
N ARG A 21 3.38 -1.12 10.28
CA ARG A 21 2.40 -0.29 11.00
C ARG A 21 1.15 -1.04 11.41
N CYS A 22 0.72 -2.02 10.62
CA CYS A 22 -0.39 -2.89 10.99
C CYS A 22 0.01 -3.91 12.07
N GLY A 23 1.19 -3.82 12.69
CA GLY A 23 1.63 -4.75 13.74
C GLY A 23 2.26 -6.03 13.18
N GLY A 24 2.81 -5.96 11.96
CA GLY A 24 3.56 -7.04 11.34
C GLY A 24 2.74 -7.97 10.46
N GLN A 25 3.45 -8.91 9.82
CA GLN A 25 2.94 -9.79 8.77
C GLN A 25 1.67 -10.55 9.15
N LYS A 26 1.61 -11.11 10.36
CA LYS A 26 0.47 -11.93 10.82
C LYS A 26 -0.82 -11.13 10.89
N ARG A 27 -0.77 -9.92 11.44
CA ARG A 27 -1.96 -9.05 11.57
C ARG A 27 -2.35 -8.47 10.21
N ALA A 28 -1.37 -8.00 9.42
CA ALA A 28 -1.61 -7.54 8.05
C ALA A 28 -2.27 -8.63 7.19
N ALA A 29 -1.79 -9.87 7.26
CA ALA A 29 -2.35 -11.02 6.55
C ALA A 29 -3.83 -11.24 6.89
N GLY A 30 -4.19 -11.15 8.17
CA GLY A 30 -5.58 -11.23 8.62
C GLY A 30 -6.47 -10.11 8.08
N ILE A 31 -5.95 -8.88 7.97
CA ILE A 31 -6.71 -7.73 7.46
C ILE A 31 -7.04 -7.88 5.97
N VAL A 32 -6.10 -8.37 5.17
CA VAL A 32 -6.28 -8.49 3.72
C VAL A 32 -6.75 -9.87 3.24
N GLY A 33 -6.91 -10.83 4.15
CA GLY A 33 -7.35 -12.19 3.83
C GLY A 33 -6.29 -13.00 3.07
N LEU A 34 -5.01 -12.76 3.32
CA LEU A 34 -3.90 -13.51 2.71
C LEU A 34 -3.23 -14.42 3.74
N GLY A 35 -2.52 -15.44 3.26
CA GLY A 35 -1.67 -16.28 4.12
C GLY A 35 -0.40 -15.55 4.57
N GLN A 36 0.16 -15.95 5.72
CA GLN A 36 1.40 -15.36 6.26
C GLN A 36 2.58 -15.50 5.30
N THR A 37 2.69 -16.61 4.59
CA THR A 37 3.73 -16.83 3.56
C THR A 37 3.66 -15.80 2.45
N MET A 38 2.45 -15.48 1.96
CA MET A 38 2.27 -14.42 0.96
C MET A 38 2.67 -13.05 1.50
N MET A 39 2.42 -12.79 2.78
CA MET A 39 2.82 -11.53 3.40
C MET A 39 4.35 -11.41 3.53
N SER A 40 5.05 -12.51 3.81
CA SER A 40 6.51 -12.57 3.76
C SER A 40 7.05 -12.26 2.37
N TYR A 41 6.44 -12.80 1.31
CA TYR A 41 6.80 -12.46 -0.07
C TYR A 41 6.52 -11.00 -0.42
N VAL A 42 5.42 -10.43 0.08
CA VAL A 42 5.11 -9.01 -0.10
C VAL A 42 6.14 -8.12 0.59
N GLN A 43 6.65 -8.50 1.76
CA GLN A 43 7.67 -7.72 2.48
C GLN A 43 9.09 -7.95 1.92
N ASN A 44 9.38 -9.12 1.35
CA ASN A 44 10.68 -9.43 0.74
C ASN A 44 10.90 -8.57 -0.52
N ARG A 45 11.89 -7.68 -0.46
CA ARG A 45 12.24 -6.73 -1.54
C ARG A 45 12.57 -7.41 -2.87
N ASP A 46 13.16 -8.60 -2.82
CA ASP A 46 13.63 -9.30 -4.01
C ASP A 46 12.55 -10.19 -4.64
N HIS A 47 11.38 -10.29 -4.00
CA HIS A 47 10.26 -11.08 -4.49
C HIS A 47 9.23 -10.19 -5.22
N GLY A 48 8.78 -10.64 -6.40
CA GLY A 48 7.81 -9.92 -7.25
C GLY A 48 6.38 -9.78 -6.72
N ALA A 49 6.08 -10.23 -5.50
CA ALA A 49 4.72 -10.25 -4.98
C ALA A 49 4.30 -8.85 -4.53
N LEU A 50 3.10 -8.40 -4.89
CA LEU A 50 2.54 -7.11 -4.49
C LEU A 50 1.14 -7.31 -3.89
N LEU A 51 0.69 -6.35 -3.10
CA LEU A 51 -0.71 -6.32 -2.70
C LEU A 51 -1.53 -5.76 -3.85
N THR A 52 -2.79 -6.18 -3.91
CA THR A 52 -3.77 -5.48 -4.72
C THR A 52 -4.01 -4.08 -4.14
N VAL A 53 -4.48 -3.15 -4.98
CA VAL A 53 -4.89 -1.80 -4.53
C VAL A 53 -5.88 -1.91 -3.37
N ARG A 54 -6.83 -2.84 -3.45
CA ARG A 54 -7.79 -3.12 -2.36
C ARG A 54 -7.09 -3.55 -1.07
N GLY A 55 -6.13 -4.47 -1.14
CA GLY A 55 -5.37 -4.92 0.03
C GLY A 55 -4.61 -3.77 0.69
N LYS A 56 -3.98 -2.90 -0.11
CA LYS A 56 -3.31 -1.69 0.38
C LYS A 56 -4.26 -0.76 1.13
N LEU A 57 -5.42 -0.47 0.55
CA LEU A 57 -6.44 0.41 1.15
C LEU A 57 -6.99 -0.15 2.48
N LEU A 58 -7.13 -1.47 2.60
CA LEU A 58 -7.55 -2.12 3.84
C LEU A 58 -6.51 -1.93 4.96
N LEU A 59 -5.21 -2.09 4.64
CA LEU A 59 -4.13 -1.86 5.60
C LEU A 59 -4.04 -0.38 6.01
N GLU A 60 -4.21 0.54 5.06
CA GLU A 60 -4.22 1.99 5.36
C GLU A 60 -5.38 2.35 6.30
N ARG A 61 -6.57 1.81 6.05
CA ARG A 61 -7.73 2.02 6.92
C ARG A 61 -7.51 1.49 8.33
N ASP A 62 -6.89 0.32 8.47
CA ASP A 62 -6.60 -0.28 9.78
C ASP A 62 -5.46 0.43 10.51
N GLY A 63 -4.40 0.83 9.80
CA GLY A 63 -3.24 1.53 10.34
C GLY A 63 -3.48 3.00 10.72
N GLY A 64 -4.72 3.48 10.65
CA GLY A 64 -5.13 4.82 11.11
C GLY A 64 -4.68 5.99 10.22
N GLU A 65 -3.84 5.77 9.21
CA GLU A 65 -3.51 6.79 8.20
C GLU A 65 -4.27 6.53 6.90
N ARG A 66 -5.04 7.52 6.45
CA ARG A 66 -5.46 7.61 5.05
C ARG A 66 -4.23 7.87 4.17
N VAL A 67 -3.43 6.84 3.84
CA VAL A 67 -2.23 6.98 2.98
C VAL A 67 -2.60 6.96 1.49
N GLY A 68 -3.60 7.75 1.12
CA GLY A 68 -3.81 8.18 -0.26
C GLY A 68 -3.18 9.53 -0.59
N ARG A 69 -2.81 10.35 0.42
CA ARG A 69 -2.57 11.79 0.17
C ARG A 69 -1.32 12.41 0.80
N GLN A 70 -0.78 11.91 1.92
CA GLN A 70 0.15 12.75 2.72
C GLN A 70 1.63 12.34 2.75
N ARG A 71 2.03 11.09 2.42
CA ARG A 71 3.45 10.68 2.56
C ARG A 71 4.31 10.83 1.30
N ALA A 72 3.73 10.95 0.11
CA ALA A 72 4.47 11.36 -1.09
C ALA A 72 4.98 12.82 -0.96
N MET A 73 4.22 13.67 -0.26
CA MET A 73 4.55 15.09 -0.04
C MET A 73 5.73 15.28 0.93
N ARG A 74 5.91 14.40 1.93
CA ARG A 74 7.08 14.43 2.84
C ARG A 74 8.39 13.96 2.19
N ARG A 75 8.35 13.36 1.00
CA ARG A 75 9.53 12.90 0.22
C ARG A 75 9.62 13.53 -1.17
N GLY A 76 8.91 14.64 -1.44
CA GLY A 76 9.09 15.45 -2.64
C GLY A 76 8.59 14.84 -3.95
N LEU A 77 7.52 14.03 -3.94
CA LEU A 77 6.97 13.43 -5.16
C LEU A 77 5.54 13.90 -5.42
N PRO A 78 5.24 14.52 -6.59
CA PRO A 78 3.91 14.99 -6.93
C PRO A 78 3.06 13.82 -7.45
N LEU A 79 1.95 13.51 -6.77
CA LEU A 79 0.90 12.64 -7.29
C LEU A 79 -0.35 13.49 -7.53
N GLN A 80 -0.53 13.93 -8.77
CA GLN A 80 -1.75 14.59 -9.21
C GLN A 80 -2.71 13.58 -9.85
N ARG A 81 -3.94 13.55 -9.32
CA ARG A 81 -5.20 13.29 -10.03
C ARG A 81 -5.41 11.91 -10.68
N GLU A 82 -5.70 10.88 -9.89
CA GLU A 82 -6.51 9.73 -10.38
C GLU A 82 -7.66 9.32 -9.43
N ALA A 83 -7.73 9.90 -8.23
CA ALA A 83 -8.84 9.62 -7.30
C ALA A 83 -10.19 10.25 -7.72
N GLN A 84 -10.20 11.10 -8.75
CA GLN A 84 -11.41 11.73 -9.28
C GLN A 84 -12.14 10.87 -10.33
N GLN A 85 -11.52 9.78 -10.81
CA GLN A 85 -12.03 8.99 -11.94
C GLN A 85 -12.77 7.70 -11.52
N LEU A 86 -12.81 7.38 -10.23
CA LEU A 86 -13.47 6.17 -9.72
C LEU A 86 -14.88 6.39 -9.15
N GLY A 87 -15.48 7.57 -9.31
CA GLY A 87 -16.94 7.75 -9.21
C GLY A 87 -17.60 7.23 -7.93
N LEU A 88 -16.89 7.19 -6.81
CA LEU A 88 -17.48 6.88 -5.51
C LEU A 88 -17.94 8.20 -4.88
N ASP A 89 -18.98 8.77 -5.48
CA ASP A 89 -19.75 9.83 -4.84
C ASP A 89 -20.31 9.28 -3.52
N ALA A 90 -19.85 9.93 -2.46
CA ALA A 90 -20.32 9.72 -1.12
C ALA A 90 -21.80 10.10 -1.06
N GLY A 91 -22.67 9.10 -1.00
CA GLY A 91 -24.01 9.26 -0.48
C GLY A 91 -23.95 9.68 0.99
N ARG A 92 -24.46 10.89 1.26
CA ARG A 92 -24.94 11.54 2.52
C ARG A 92 -24.56 13.03 2.44
N GLN A 93 -25.45 14.01 2.46
CA GLN A 93 -26.87 14.11 2.84
C GLN A 93 -27.55 15.13 1.91
#